data_AF-A0AAJ4AMB9-F1
#
_entry.id   AF-A0AAJ4AMB9-F1
#
_cell.length_a   1.000
_cell.length_b   1.000
_cell.length_c   1.000
_cell.angle_alpha   90.00
_cell.angle_beta   90.00
_cell.angle_gamma   90.00
#
_symmetry.space_group_name_H-M   'P 1'
#
loop_
_entity.id
_entity.type
_entity.pdbx_description
1 polymer ?
#
loop_
_entity_poly.entity_id
_entity_poly.type
_entity_poly.pdbx_seq_one_letter_code
_entity_poly.pdbx_strand_id
1 'polypeptide(L)'
;MKKMILVAHGNGGEGTFSIPKVKTITPAGKSLSFADAIKYMNSSNPYPEYSSTSFYEFGKLSDLDCKALFSKVPSGKGIVPTGKCRGNDPTLPIFCLRGEDITVVQLEAYINKHQYTSVVLLACRS
;
A
#
# COMPACT_ATOMS: atom_id res chain seq x y z
N MET A 1 -3.51 -7.88 -17.19
CA MET A 1 -2.48 -7.23 -16.35
C MET A 1 -2.96 -7.25 -14.90
N LYS A 2 -2.15 -7.72 -13.95
CA LYS A 2 -2.57 -7.88 -12.55
C LYS A 2 -2.06 -6.72 -11.72
N LYS A 3 -2.96 -5.89 -11.20
CA LYS A 3 -2.63 -4.71 -10.39
C LYS A 3 -3.05 -4.92 -8.94
N MET A 4 -2.43 -4.17 -8.02
CA MET A 4 -2.88 -4.08 -6.63
C MET A 4 -2.60 -2.70 -6.05
N ILE A 5 -3.39 -2.33 -5.05
CA ILE A 5 -3.10 -1.22 -4.16
C ILE A 5 -2.76 -1.83 -2.79
N LEU A 6 -1.58 -1.54 -2.25
CA LEU A 6 -1.14 -2.02 -0.95
C LEU A 6 -1.18 -0.89 0.08
N VAL A 7 -1.91 -1.08 1.18
CA VAL A 7 -1.93 -0.15 2.31
C VAL A 7 -1.11 -0.73 3.46
N ALA A 8 -0.14 0.05 3.94
CA ALA A 8 0.75 -0.33 5.03
C ALA A 8 1.22 0.92 5.77
N HIS A 9 1.83 0.76 6.95
CA HIS A 9 2.62 1.84 7.52
C HIS A 9 3.95 1.99 6.77
N GLY A 10 4.38 3.21 6.51
CA GLY A 10 5.75 3.45 6.07
C GLY A 10 6.69 3.41 7.27
N ASN A 11 7.62 2.46 7.30
CA ASN A 11 8.64 2.33 8.34
C ASN A 11 10.05 2.50 7.74
N GLY A 12 11.00 3.01 8.52
CA GLY A 12 12.39 3.17 8.09
C GLY A 12 12.83 4.60 7.72
N GLY A 13 14.15 4.81 7.87
CA GLY A 13 14.84 6.11 8.00
C GLY A 13 15.26 6.82 6.70
N GLU A 14 16.37 7.55 6.77
CA GLU A 14 16.87 8.42 5.69
C GLU A 14 17.24 7.62 4.43
N GLY A 15 16.68 7.98 3.27
CA GLY A 15 16.97 7.33 1.99
C GLY A 15 15.90 7.54 0.93
N THR A 16 16.22 7.21 -0.32
CA THR A 16 15.28 7.11 -1.44
C THR A 16 15.47 5.76 -2.13
N PHE A 17 14.43 4.94 -2.11
CA PHE A 17 14.39 3.60 -2.67
C PHE A 17 13.46 3.58 -3.88
N SER A 18 13.86 2.87 -4.93
CA SER A 18 13.03 2.59 -6.10
C SER A 18 12.80 1.09 -6.17
N ILE A 19 11.54 0.68 -6.26
CA ILE A 19 11.13 -0.72 -6.30
C ILE A 19 10.43 -0.94 -7.66
N PRO A 20 10.94 -1.83 -8.53
CA PRO A 20 10.33 -2.07 -9.83
C PRO A 20 8.83 -2.38 -9.71
N LYS A 21 8.02 -1.76 -10.57
CA LYS A 21 6.55 -1.89 -10.64
C LYS A 21 5.78 -1.30 -9.45
N VAL A 22 6.45 -0.77 -8.43
CA VAL A 22 5.81 -0.07 -7.30
C VAL A 22 5.82 1.43 -7.56
N LYS A 23 4.71 2.07 -7.25
CA LYS A 23 4.60 3.53 -7.19
C LYS A 23 3.96 3.94 -5.87
N THR A 24 4.31 5.11 -5.37
CA THR A 24 3.65 5.74 -4.22
C THR A 24 2.80 6.92 -4.68
N ILE A 25 1.87 7.39 -3.85
CA ILE A 25 1.08 8.60 -4.12
C ILE A 25 1.56 9.84 -3.36
N THR A 26 2.69 9.70 -2.65
CA THR A 26 3.34 10.77 -1.91
C THR A 26 4.80 10.88 -2.33
N PRO A 27 5.34 12.10 -2.46
CA PRO A 27 6.77 12.30 -2.66
C PRO A 27 7.62 11.67 -1.55
N ALA A 28 8.87 11.34 -1.87
CA ALA A 28 9.87 10.97 -0.88
C ALA A 28 9.98 12.02 0.24
N GLY A 29 10.13 11.58 1.49
CA GLY A 29 10.16 12.45 2.68
C GLY A 29 8.81 13.05 3.11
N LYS A 30 7.70 12.77 2.42
CA LYS A 30 6.35 13.17 2.83
C LYS A 30 5.56 12.00 3.40
N SER A 31 4.74 12.29 4.40
CA SER A 31 3.83 11.32 5.03
C SER A 31 2.48 11.29 4.32
N LEU A 32 1.93 10.10 4.08
CA LEU A 32 0.54 9.95 3.67
C LEU A 32 -0.37 9.88 4.91
N SER A 33 -1.40 10.72 4.96
CA SER A 33 -2.42 10.65 6.01
C SER A 33 -3.46 9.56 5.68
N PHE A 34 -4.14 9.01 6.70
CA PHE A 34 -5.26 8.09 6.47
C PHE A 34 -6.41 8.77 5.70
N ALA A 35 -6.66 10.05 5.93
CA ALA A 35 -7.68 10.80 5.18
C ALA A 35 -7.37 10.83 3.68
N ASP A 36 -6.10 11.08 3.32
CA ASP A 36 -5.66 11.07 1.92
C ASP A 36 -5.65 9.67 1.31
N ALA A 37 -5.27 8.65 2.09
CA ALA A 37 -5.37 7.26 1.67
C ALA A 37 -6.83 6.87 1.37
N ILE A 38 -7.77 7.24 2.25
CA ILE A 38 -9.21 7.03 2.05
C ILE A 38 -9.70 7.78 0.81
N LYS A 39 -9.30 9.05 0.64
CA LYS A 39 -9.63 9.84 -0.55
C LYS A 39 -9.13 9.19 -1.82
N TYR A 40 -7.88 8.70 -1.83
CA TYR A 40 -7.32 7.96 -2.96
C TYR A 40 -8.11 6.70 -3.26
N MET A 41 -8.38 5.87 -2.25
CA MET A 41 -9.12 4.61 -2.38
C MET A 41 -10.55 4.82 -2.88
N ASN A 42 -11.19 5.93 -2.54
CA ASN A 42 -12.55 6.23 -2.99
C ASN A 42 -12.61 6.99 -4.33
N SER A 43 -11.48 7.50 -4.82
CA SER A 43 -11.44 8.31 -6.05
C SER A 43 -11.34 7.47 -7.33
N SER A 44 -11.96 7.96 -8.40
CA SER A 44 -11.73 7.50 -9.78
C SER A 44 -10.74 8.39 -10.54
N ASN A 45 -10.36 9.54 -9.96
CA ASN A 45 -9.52 10.53 -10.62
C ASN A 45 -8.04 10.14 -10.63
N PRO A 46 -7.25 10.55 -11.64
CA PRO A 46 -5.81 10.38 -11.61
C PRO A 46 -5.20 10.99 -10.34
N TYR A 47 -4.28 10.28 -9.70
CA TYR A 47 -3.46 10.79 -8.61
C TYR A 47 -2.01 10.89 -9.08
N PRO A 48 -1.22 11.85 -8.56
CA PRO A 48 0.22 11.84 -8.78
C PRO A 48 0.79 10.51 -8.28
N GLU A 49 1.58 9.86 -9.13
CA GLU A 49 2.29 8.63 -8.78
C GLU A 49 3.80 8.87 -8.88
N TYR A 50 4.55 8.43 -7.89
CA TYR A 50 5.99 8.60 -7.80
C TYR A 50 6.67 7.24 -7.81
N SER A 51 7.77 7.11 -8.55
CA SER A 51 8.50 5.84 -8.70
C SER A 51 9.40 5.50 -7.51
N SER A 52 9.52 6.41 -6.54
CA SER A 52 10.45 6.28 -5.41
C SER A 52 9.74 6.50 -4.07
N THR A 53 10.21 5.80 -3.04
CA THR A 53 9.72 5.85 -1.66
C THR A 53 10.88 6.12 -0.71
N SER A 54 10.63 6.70 0.46
CA SER A 54 11.65 6.83 1.53
C SER A 54 11.63 5.67 2.52
N PHE A 55 10.80 4.65 2.29
CA PHE A 55 10.62 3.55 3.22
C PHE A 55 11.37 2.31 2.74
N TYR A 56 12.24 1.78 3.60
CA TYR A 56 12.89 0.48 3.39
C TYR A 56 12.02 -0.68 3.91
N GLU A 57 11.19 -0.39 4.91
CA GLU A 57 10.31 -1.36 5.56
C GLU A 57 8.87 -0.85 5.56
N PHE A 58 7.93 -1.79 5.59
CA PHE A 58 6.51 -1.51 5.61
C PHE A 58 5.91 -2.17 6.85
N GLY A 59 5.36 -1.35 7.73
CA GLY A 59 4.73 -1.78 8.97
C GLY A 59 3.31 -2.31 8.73
N LYS A 60 2.94 -3.33 9.50
CA LYS A 60 1.57 -3.86 9.53
C LYS A 60 0.58 -2.84 10.07
N LEU A 61 -0.64 -2.87 9.55
CA LEU A 61 -1.77 -2.13 10.10
C LEU A 61 -2.33 -2.84 11.34
N SER A 62 -2.64 -2.07 12.39
CA SER A 62 -3.40 -2.58 13.53
C SER A 62 -4.87 -2.80 13.17
N ASP A 63 -5.62 -3.44 14.08
CA ASP A 63 -7.07 -3.58 13.94
C ASP A 63 -7.79 -2.23 13.93
N LEU A 64 -7.26 -1.26 14.67
CA LEU A 64 -7.80 0.10 14.71
C LEU A 64 -7.61 0.78 13.35
N ASP A 65 -6.41 0.69 12.77
CA ASP A 65 -6.11 1.26 11.45
C ASP A 65 -6.99 0.62 10.37
N CYS A 66 -7.14 -0.71 10.42
CA CYS A 66 -8.01 -1.43 9.49
C CYS A 66 -9.47 -0.99 9.59
N LYS A 67 -10.00 -0.80 10.81
CA LYS A 67 -11.35 -0.27 11.02
C LYS A 67 -11.48 1.15 10.49
N ALA A 68 -10.50 2.01 10.71
CA ALA A 68 -10.52 3.39 10.22
C ALA A 68 -10.47 3.46 8.69
N LEU A 69 -9.61 2.67 8.05
CA LEU A 69 -9.37 2.69 6.60
C LEU A 69 -10.45 1.91 5.82
N PHE A 70 -10.92 0.78 6.37
CA PHE A 70 -11.74 -0.19 5.63
C PHE A 70 -13.10 -0.48 6.25
N SER A 71 -13.40 0.08 7.43
CA SER A 71 -14.63 -0.21 8.21
C SER A 71 -14.75 -1.66 8.70
N LYS A 72 -13.71 -2.48 8.52
CA LYS A 72 -13.62 -3.88 8.99
C LYS A 72 -12.16 -4.29 9.15
N VAL A 73 -11.94 -5.41 9.82
CA VAL A 73 -10.60 -6.01 9.98
C VAL A 73 -10.47 -7.21 9.02
N PRO A 74 -9.68 -7.14 7.94
CA PRO A 74 -9.51 -8.25 7.00
C PRO A 74 -8.78 -9.43 7.65
N SER A 75 -9.30 -10.65 7.57
CA SER A 75 -8.69 -11.84 8.20
C SER A 75 -7.39 -12.28 7.52
N GLY A 76 -6.40 -12.73 8.31
CA GLY A 76 -5.14 -13.29 7.81
C GLY A 76 -3.90 -12.51 8.27
N LYS A 77 -2.73 -12.95 7.80
CA LYS A 77 -1.41 -12.32 8.01
C LYS A 77 -0.70 -12.10 6.67
N GLY A 78 0.23 -11.15 6.63
CA GLY A 78 0.93 -10.71 5.43
C GLY A 78 0.10 -9.75 4.58
N ILE A 79 0.26 -9.83 3.27
CA ILE A 79 -0.52 -9.03 2.30
C ILE A 79 -1.88 -9.69 2.11
N VAL A 80 -2.93 -9.08 2.69
CA VAL A 80 -4.29 -9.62 2.73
C VAL A 80 -5.27 -8.78 1.90
N PRO A 81 -6.18 -9.40 1.13
CA PRO A 81 -7.19 -8.68 0.40
C PRO A 81 -8.20 -8.05 1.36
N THR A 82 -8.54 -6.77 1.14
CA THR A 82 -9.55 -6.08 1.95
C THR A 82 -10.98 -6.36 1.46
N GLY A 83 -11.13 -6.85 0.22
CA GLY A 83 -12.42 -6.95 -0.47
C GLY A 83 -12.96 -5.62 -0.98
N LYS A 84 -12.19 -4.53 -0.86
CA LYS A 84 -12.49 -3.24 -1.51
C LYS A 84 -11.68 -3.10 -2.79
N CYS A 85 -12.20 -2.26 -3.69
CA CYS A 85 -11.55 -1.87 -4.92
C CYS A 85 -11.57 -0.34 -5.03
N ARG A 86 -10.53 0.24 -5.63
CA ARG A 86 -10.45 1.70 -5.74
C ARG A 86 -11.55 2.25 -6.63
N GLY A 87 -12.33 3.22 -6.15
CA GLY A 87 -13.43 3.82 -6.93
C GLY A 87 -14.42 2.78 -7.47
N ASN A 88 -14.54 1.62 -6.82
CA ASN A 88 -15.29 0.44 -7.27
C ASN A 88 -14.77 -0.20 -8.60
N ASP A 89 -13.56 0.10 -9.04
CA ASP A 89 -12.93 -0.53 -10.21
C ASP A 89 -12.33 -1.91 -9.84
N PRO A 90 -12.92 -3.03 -10.30
CA PRO A 90 -12.46 -4.38 -9.95
C PRO A 90 -11.03 -4.68 -10.45
N THR A 91 -10.48 -3.89 -11.37
CA THR A 91 -9.10 -4.02 -11.85
C THR A 91 -8.07 -3.43 -10.88
N LEU A 92 -8.53 -2.70 -9.84
CA LEU A 92 -7.70 -2.05 -8.83
C LEU A 92 -8.06 -2.53 -7.41
N PRO A 93 -7.81 -3.82 -7.09
CA PRO A 93 -8.10 -4.38 -5.79
C PRO A 93 -7.19 -3.80 -4.70
N ILE A 94 -7.77 -3.58 -3.51
CA ILE A 94 -7.07 -3.03 -2.35
C ILE A 94 -6.70 -4.16 -1.39
N PHE A 95 -5.43 -4.22 -1.05
CA PHE A 95 -4.82 -5.10 -0.06
C PHE A 95 -4.27 -4.27 1.10
N CYS A 96 -4.14 -4.89 2.27
CA CYS A 96 -3.40 -4.31 3.38
C CYS A 96 -2.35 -5.27 3.93
N LEU A 97 -1.36 -4.73 4.64
CA LEU A 97 -0.38 -5.52 5.36
C LEU A 97 -0.84 -5.77 6.81
N ARG A 98 -0.88 -7.03 7.25
CA ARG A 98 -1.29 -7.41 8.61
C ARG A 98 -0.33 -8.39 9.28
N GLY A 99 -0.28 -8.35 10.61
CA GLY A 99 0.40 -9.34 11.46
C GLY A 99 1.91 -9.20 11.54
N GLU A 100 2.58 -8.96 10.40
CA GLU A 100 4.05 -8.88 10.29
C GLU A 100 4.44 -7.74 9.37
N ASP A 101 5.57 -7.11 9.69
CA ASP A 101 6.19 -6.07 8.87
C ASP A 101 6.97 -6.74 7.73
N ILE A 102 7.16 -6.04 6.61
CA ILE A 102 7.91 -6.57 5.46
C ILE A 102 8.95 -5.57 4.96
N THR A 103 10.05 -6.07 4.45
CA THR A 103 11.07 -5.27 3.75
C THR A 103 10.72 -5.08 2.28
N VAL A 104 11.43 -4.16 1.60
CA VAL A 104 11.39 -4.03 0.13
C VAL A 104 11.61 -5.37 -0.58
N VAL A 105 12.59 -6.16 -0.15
CA VAL A 105 12.94 -7.45 -0.79
C VAL A 105 11.78 -8.45 -0.70
N GLN A 106 11.10 -8.50 0.45
CA GLN A 106 9.93 -9.36 0.64
C GLN A 106 8.73 -8.89 -0.21
N LEU A 107 8.54 -7.57 -0.34
CA LEU A 107 7.51 -7.02 -1.23
C LEU A 107 7.80 -7.39 -2.70
N GLU A 108 9.04 -7.25 -3.17
CA GLU A 108 9.44 -7.64 -4.53
C GLU A 108 9.22 -9.14 -4.78
N ALA A 109 9.62 -9.99 -3.83
CA ALA A 109 9.39 -11.42 -3.92
C ALA A 109 7.90 -11.75 -4.04
N TYR A 110 7.04 -11.08 -3.27
CA TYR A 110 5.58 -11.25 -3.37
C TYR A 110 5.05 -10.79 -4.73
N ILE A 111 5.46 -9.62 -5.21
CA ILE A 111 5.07 -9.06 -6.52
C ILE A 111 5.41 -10.04 -7.65
N ASN A 112 6.62 -10.59 -7.63
CA ASN A 112 7.10 -11.52 -8.66
C ASN A 112 6.39 -12.87 -8.57
N LYS A 113 6.28 -13.46 -7.38
CA LYS A 113 5.58 -14.73 -7.14
C LYS A 113 4.13 -14.70 -7.63
N HIS A 114 3.43 -13.59 -7.41
CA HIS A 114 2.02 -13.44 -7.78
C HIS A 114 1.79 -12.75 -9.13
N GLN A 115 2.88 -12.48 -9.87
CA GLN A 115 2.88 -11.87 -11.21
C GLN A 115 2.14 -10.53 -11.29
N TYR A 116 2.28 -9.68 -10.26
CA TYR A 116 1.76 -8.32 -10.32
C TYR A 116 2.59 -7.49 -11.30
N THR A 117 1.89 -6.75 -12.17
CA THR A 117 2.48 -5.87 -13.17
C THR A 117 2.57 -4.43 -12.69
N SER A 118 1.81 -4.07 -11.67
CA SER A 118 1.84 -2.74 -11.05
C SER A 118 1.28 -2.79 -9.62
N VAL A 119 1.94 -2.10 -8.70
CA VAL A 119 1.54 -1.91 -7.32
C VAL A 119 1.51 -0.42 -7.02
N VAL A 120 0.40 0.07 -6.46
CA VAL A 120 0.38 1.38 -5.83
C VAL A 120 0.44 1.20 -4.32
N LEU A 121 1.46 1.77 -3.69
CA LEU A 121 1.72 1.68 -2.27
C LEU A 121 1.23 2.94 -1.55
N LEU A 122 0.30 2.74 -0.61
CA LEU A 122 -0.20 3.74 0.31
C LEU A 122 0.51 3.57 1.66
N ALA A 123 1.76 4.05 1.74
CA ALA A 123 2.58 3.99 2.95
C ALA A 123 2.22 5.13 3.91
N CYS A 124 1.31 4.85 4.84
CA CYS A 124 0.84 5.84 5.82
C CYS A 124 1.86 5.97 6.96
N ARG A 125 2.21 7.18 7.41
CA ARG A 125 2.99 7.28 8.66
C ARG A 125 2.02 7.24 9.85
N SER A 126 2.37 6.42 10.85
CA SER A 126 1.79 6.47 12.20
C SER A 126 2.14 7.78 12.89
#